data_AF-A0A5C3QFZ5-F1
#
_entry.id   AF-A0A5C3QFZ5-F1
#
_cell.length_a   1.000
_cell.length_b   1.000
_cell.length_c   1.000
_cell.angle_alpha   90.00
_cell.angle_beta   90.00
_cell.angle_gamma   90.00
#
_symmetry.space_group_name_H-M   'P 1'
#
loop_
_entity.id
_entity.type
_entity.pdbx_description
1 polymer ?
#
loop_
_entity_poly.entity_id
_entity_poly.type
_entity_poly.pdbx_seq_one_letter_code
_entity_poly.pdbx_strand_id
1 'polypeptide(L)'
;MLAMILLFALFELKIAPIAHSALVNVTVDDFSPEISYFPNATEAGWSPVSLPREPCGGCAVSFGDPDRLSNRTYHDGTSNRQTRENVLGLNFTFVGTAIYAQLVVPGNDHPGIDRLDSEYYFYIDGERVGEYAKSAPDLSQTSDNPNNAYLFNHTVYANDTLPNGTHVFSLQAGRVGGPEALVLFDSLIYTHLEEDDTPTSDPPKPSDPPGPAGGQRSTNMLTIILATVIPIVVLSILFTLCFLLHRRQRRARQALEQERRNAVAQWEQDRCNNAFPGGEIVGMGPYSRPPSYTSNDGLSGARGGGMVMRWLSLSARTAEQAERANTSTRRSDKGGRM
;
A
#
# COMPACT_ATOMS: atom_id res chain seq x y z
N MET A 1 15.11 -56.93 -7.51
CA MET A 1 13.72 -56.82 -7.01
C MET A 1 13.47 -55.51 -6.26
N LEU A 2 14.24 -55.18 -5.22
CA LEU A 2 14.09 -53.92 -4.45
C LEU A 2 14.21 -52.64 -5.32
N ALA A 3 15.15 -52.60 -6.27
CA ALA A 3 15.30 -51.47 -7.21
C ALA A 3 14.12 -51.31 -8.20
N MET A 4 13.45 -52.40 -8.57
CA MET A 4 12.26 -52.37 -9.44
C MET A 4 11.02 -51.89 -8.66
N ILE A 5 10.91 -52.23 -7.38
CA ILE A 5 9.84 -51.75 -6.49
C ILE A 5 10.00 -50.24 -6.23
N LEU A 6 11.23 -49.74 -6.07
CA LEU A 6 11.51 -48.31 -5.90
C LEU A 6 11.18 -47.50 -7.17
N LEU A 7 11.47 -48.04 -8.36
CA LEU A 7 11.11 -47.43 -9.65
C LEU A 7 9.60 -47.39 -9.89
N PHE A 8 8.86 -48.43 -9.48
CA PHE A 8 7.39 -48.44 -9.58
C PHE A 8 6.74 -47.47 -8.57
N ALA A 9 7.29 -47.36 -7.36
CA ALA A 9 6.85 -46.38 -6.37
C ALA A 9 7.13 -44.93 -6.79
N LEU A 10 8.20 -44.68 -7.55
CA LEU A 10 8.49 -43.37 -8.15
C LEU A 10 7.62 -43.06 -9.38
N PHE A 11 7.12 -44.08 -10.09
CA PHE A 11 6.26 -43.92 -11.26
C PHE A 11 4.78 -43.67 -10.89
N GLU A 12 4.34 -44.15 -9.72
CA GLU A 12 3.03 -43.83 -9.14
C GLU A 12 3.01 -42.50 -8.35
N LEU A 13 4.12 -41.74 -8.37
CA LEU A 13 4.09 -40.33 -8.00
C LEU A 13 3.33 -39.60 -9.12
N LYS A 14 1.99 -39.72 -9.09
CA LYS A 14 1.10 -38.99 -9.96
C LYS A 14 1.50 -37.54 -9.84
N ILE A 15 2.05 -37.00 -10.93
CA ILE A 15 2.33 -35.58 -11.07
C ILE A 15 0.95 -34.92 -10.95
N ALA A 16 0.60 -34.49 -9.73
CA ALA A 16 -0.59 -33.71 -9.53
C ALA A 16 -0.46 -32.51 -10.48
N PRO A 17 -1.49 -32.21 -11.29
CA PRO A 17 -1.44 -31.05 -12.15
C PRO A 17 -1.07 -29.87 -11.27
N ILE A 18 0.07 -29.26 -11.57
CA ILE A 18 0.49 -28.04 -10.90
C ILE A 18 -0.51 -27.01 -11.41
N ALA A 19 -1.53 -26.71 -10.62
CA ALA A 19 -2.39 -25.57 -10.86
C ALA A 19 -1.48 -24.34 -10.80
N HIS A 20 -1.21 -23.75 -11.96
CA HIS A 20 -0.48 -22.50 -12.03
C HIS A 20 -1.50 -21.41 -11.73
N SER A 21 -1.51 -20.91 -10.49
CA SER A 21 -2.22 -19.68 -10.21
C SER A 21 -1.26 -18.52 -10.49
N ALA A 22 -1.70 -17.58 -11.32
CA ALA A 22 -0.98 -16.35 -11.58
C ALA A 22 -1.52 -15.25 -10.67
N LEU A 23 -0.62 -14.44 -10.11
CA LEU A 23 -0.99 -13.21 -9.41
C LEU A 23 -1.10 -12.09 -10.45
N VAL A 24 -2.27 -11.47 -10.53
CA VAL A 24 -2.57 -10.39 -11.48
C VAL A 24 -2.87 -9.11 -10.72
N ASN A 25 -2.17 -8.04 -11.09
CA ASN A 25 -2.42 -6.70 -10.55
C ASN A 25 -3.46 -5.98 -11.41
N VAL A 26 -4.49 -5.44 -10.76
CA VAL A 26 -5.55 -4.63 -11.38
C VAL A 26 -5.44 -3.22 -10.82
N THR A 27 -5.34 -2.23 -11.70
CA THR A 27 -5.36 -0.81 -11.33
C THR A 27 -6.77 -0.27 -11.50
N VAL A 28 -7.29 0.36 -10.44
CA VAL A 28 -8.62 0.97 -10.39
C VAL A 28 -8.43 2.49 -10.28
N ASP A 29 -8.89 3.17 -11.32
CA ASP A 29 -8.84 4.62 -11.48
C ASP A 29 -9.80 5.33 -10.52
N ASP A 30 -9.51 6.56 -10.13
CA ASP A 30 -10.34 7.35 -9.23
C ASP A 30 -11.75 7.66 -9.78
N PHE A 31 -11.94 7.62 -11.10
CA PHE A 31 -13.26 7.75 -11.74
C PHE A 31 -14.02 6.41 -11.85
N SER A 32 -13.48 5.32 -11.32
CA SER A 32 -14.17 4.03 -11.35
C SER A 32 -15.50 4.09 -10.58
N PRO A 33 -16.61 3.61 -11.15
CA PRO A 33 -17.89 3.53 -10.45
C PRO A 33 -17.89 2.52 -9.30
N GLU A 34 -16.83 1.70 -9.19
CA GLU A 34 -16.63 0.75 -8.09
C GLU A 34 -16.20 1.46 -6.78
N ILE A 35 -15.72 2.70 -6.87
CA ILE A 35 -15.29 3.49 -5.72
C ILE A 35 -16.45 4.32 -5.20
N SER A 36 -16.78 4.12 -3.93
CA SER A 36 -17.85 4.87 -3.24
C SER A 36 -17.25 5.92 -2.31
N TYR A 37 -17.42 7.20 -2.66
CA TYR A 37 -16.94 8.34 -1.87
C TYR A 37 -17.94 8.76 -0.79
N PHE A 38 -17.44 9.12 0.39
CA PHE A 38 -18.25 9.63 1.50
C PHE A 38 -17.63 10.89 2.16
N PRO A 39 -18.48 11.81 2.68
CA PRO A 39 -19.91 11.89 2.42
C PRO A 39 -20.15 12.09 0.91
N ASN A 40 -21.37 11.87 0.42
CA ASN A 40 -21.66 11.75 -1.02
C ASN A 40 -20.93 12.83 -1.85
N ALA A 41 -20.18 12.42 -2.87
CA ALA A 41 -19.17 13.25 -3.53
C ALA A 41 -19.72 14.61 -4.00
N THR A 42 -20.96 14.63 -4.48
CA THR A 42 -21.61 15.84 -5.01
C THR A 42 -21.91 16.92 -3.98
N GLU A 43 -21.89 16.59 -2.69
CA GLU A 43 -22.33 17.51 -1.62
C GLU A 43 -21.24 17.80 -0.58
N ALA A 44 -20.17 17.01 -0.53
CA ALA A 44 -19.36 16.91 0.68
C ALA A 44 -17.90 17.34 0.54
N GLY A 45 -17.50 17.88 -0.61
CA GLY A 45 -16.16 18.41 -0.82
C GLY A 45 -15.21 17.49 -1.58
N TRP A 46 -15.72 16.44 -2.23
CA TRP A 46 -14.99 15.73 -3.28
C TRP A 46 -15.22 16.43 -4.62
N SER A 47 -14.15 16.79 -5.31
CA SER A 47 -14.19 17.40 -6.64
C SER A 47 -13.49 16.48 -7.65
N PRO A 48 -14.24 15.78 -8.51
CA PRO A 48 -13.65 15.01 -9.60
C PRO A 48 -13.01 15.97 -10.61
N VAL A 49 -11.78 15.68 -11.03
CA VAL A 49 -11.05 16.51 -12.00
C VAL A 49 -10.56 15.65 -13.15
N SER A 50 -10.82 16.09 -14.38
CA SER A 50 -10.30 15.45 -15.60
C SER A 50 -9.57 16.49 -16.44
N LEU A 51 -8.30 16.24 -16.78
CA LEU A 51 -7.46 17.16 -17.54
C LEU A 51 -7.55 16.88 -19.05
N PRO A 52 -7.43 17.89 -19.94
CA PRO A 52 -6.91 19.25 -19.72
C PRO A 52 -7.99 20.29 -19.38
N ARG A 53 -9.15 19.86 -18.85
CA ARG A 53 -10.28 20.78 -18.60
C ARG A 53 -9.89 21.88 -17.61
N GLU A 54 -10.56 23.02 -17.73
CA GLU A 54 -10.38 24.21 -16.86
C GLU A 54 -10.23 23.81 -15.39
N PRO A 55 -9.33 24.48 -14.63
CA PRO A 55 -9.15 24.20 -13.22
C PRO A 55 -10.52 24.26 -12.56
N CYS A 56 -10.90 23.16 -11.90
CA CYS A 56 -12.14 23.09 -11.13
C CYS A 56 -12.20 24.31 -10.21
N GLY A 57 -13.27 25.11 -10.34
CA GLY A 57 -13.42 26.43 -9.71
C GLY A 57 -13.44 26.47 -8.18
N GLY A 58 -13.04 25.37 -7.52
CA GLY A 58 -12.92 25.24 -6.07
C GLY A 58 -11.90 24.21 -5.60
N CYS A 59 -11.11 23.61 -6.51
CA CYS A 59 -10.04 22.70 -6.11
C CYS A 59 -8.91 23.43 -5.41
N ALA A 60 -8.30 22.77 -4.44
CA ALA A 60 -7.13 23.29 -3.74
C ALA A 60 -5.90 23.30 -4.65
N VAL A 61 -5.89 22.47 -5.69
CA VAL A 61 -4.70 22.16 -6.47
C VAL A 61 -4.95 22.22 -7.98
N SER A 62 -3.89 22.62 -8.70
CA SER A 62 -3.80 22.53 -10.16
C SER A 62 -2.46 21.90 -10.51
N PHE A 63 -2.49 20.87 -11.37
CA PHE A 63 -1.28 20.16 -11.80
C PHE A 63 -0.76 20.74 -13.12
N GLY A 64 0.54 21.05 -13.15
CA GLY A 64 1.23 21.45 -14.39
C GLY A 64 1.52 20.30 -15.35
N ASP A 65 1.48 19.04 -14.87
CA ASP A 65 1.79 17.83 -15.63
C ASP A 65 0.72 16.74 -15.39
N PRO A 66 -0.36 16.72 -16.19
CA PRO A 66 -1.44 15.73 -16.08
C PRO A 66 -1.00 14.28 -16.33
N ASP A 67 0.09 14.08 -17.08
CA ASP A 67 0.49 12.76 -17.60
C ASP A 67 1.01 11.83 -16.50
N ARG A 68 1.19 12.37 -15.29
CA ARG A 68 1.64 11.63 -14.11
C ARG A 68 0.51 11.02 -13.28
N LEU A 69 -0.75 11.36 -13.60
CA LEU A 69 -1.96 10.82 -12.97
C LEU A 69 -2.46 9.59 -13.73
N SER A 70 -3.09 8.66 -13.02
CA SER A 70 -3.88 7.60 -13.62
C SER A 70 -4.96 8.23 -14.50
N ASN A 71 -5.00 7.84 -15.77
CA ASN A 71 -5.99 8.31 -16.74
C ASN A 71 -6.15 9.85 -16.85
N ARG A 72 -5.13 10.62 -16.41
CA ARG A 72 -5.19 12.09 -16.31
C ARG A 72 -6.35 12.61 -15.43
N THR A 73 -6.74 11.83 -14.43
CA THR A 73 -7.82 12.15 -13.50
C THR A 73 -7.36 12.11 -12.04
N TYR A 74 -8.09 12.81 -11.18
CA TYR A 74 -7.94 12.72 -9.73
C TYR A 74 -9.19 13.22 -9.01
N HIS A 75 -9.34 12.82 -7.75
CA HIS A 75 -10.34 13.34 -6.82
C HIS A 75 -9.68 14.22 -5.76
N ASP A 76 -10.04 15.50 -5.75
CA ASP A 76 -9.63 16.47 -4.72
C ASP A 76 -10.64 16.47 -3.57
N GLY A 77 -10.17 16.30 -2.34
CA GLY A 77 -10.97 16.47 -1.13
C GLY A 77 -10.21 17.19 -0.03
N THR A 78 -10.89 18.05 0.72
CA THR A 78 -10.34 18.65 1.95
C THR A 78 -11.27 18.38 3.14
N SER A 79 -10.81 17.60 4.11
CA SER A 79 -11.52 17.35 5.36
C SER A 79 -11.47 18.58 6.27
N ASN A 80 -12.44 18.71 7.18
CA ASN A 80 -12.49 19.72 8.24
C ASN A 80 -12.51 21.22 7.82
N ARG A 81 -12.69 21.55 6.54
CA ARG A 81 -12.60 22.92 5.98
C ARG A 81 -13.52 23.99 6.61
N GLN A 82 -14.66 23.61 7.19
CA GLN A 82 -15.65 24.57 7.74
C GLN A 82 -16.02 24.29 9.19
N THR A 83 -16.46 23.06 9.49
CA THR A 83 -17.03 22.71 10.79
C THR A 83 -16.09 21.91 11.68
N ARG A 84 -14.93 21.47 11.16
CA ARG A 84 -14.04 20.46 11.80
C ARG A 84 -14.73 19.15 12.19
N GLU A 85 -15.89 18.88 11.61
CA GLU A 85 -16.68 17.68 11.87
C GLU A 85 -16.79 16.78 10.63
N ASN A 86 -16.26 17.23 9.49
CA ASN A 86 -16.36 16.52 8.22
C ASN A 86 -15.06 15.76 7.96
N VAL A 87 -15.12 14.44 8.12
CA VAL A 87 -14.12 13.51 7.57
C VAL A 87 -14.54 13.10 6.16
N LEU A 88 -13.57 13.01 5.26
CA LEU A 88 -13.79 12.47 3.92
C LEU A 88 -13.31 11.04 3.89
N GLY A 89 -13.84 10.24 2.98
CA GLY A 89 -13.28 8.93 2.72
C GLY A 89 -13.84 8.29 1.48
N LEU A 90 -13.34 7.10 1.19
CA LEU A 90 -13.81 6.25 0.12
C LEU A 90 -13.83 4.79 0.56
N ASN A 91 -14.71 4.02 -0.05
CA ASN A 91 -14.82 2.58 0.11
C ASN A 91 -14.64 1.90 -1.24
N PHE A 92 -13.97 0.76 -1.24
CA PHE A 92 -13.75 -0.07 -2.42
C PHE A 92 -13.79 -1.55 -2.03
N THR A 93 -14.59 -2.33 -2.73
CA THR A 93 -14.72 -3.78 -2.51
C THR A 93 -13.94 -4.53 -3.59
N PHE A 94 -13.07 -5.46 -3.19
CA PHE A 94 -12.28 -6.26 -4.12
C PHE A 94 -12.20 -7.72 -3.68
N VAL A 95 -11.79 -8.60 -4.60
CA VAL A 95 -11.44 -9.98 -4.29
C VAL A 95 -9.97 -10.16 -4.59
N GLY A 96 -9.15 -10.48 -3.60
CA GLY A 96 -7.71 -10.54 -3.82
C GLY A 96 -6.87 -10.84 -2.59
N THR A 97 -5.55 -10.68 -2.74
CA THR A 97 -4.51 -10.96 -1.74
C THR A 97 -3.63 -9.76 -1.41
N ALA A 98 -3.75 -8.67 -2.18
CA ALA A 98 -3.00 -7.45 -1.92
C ALA A 98 -3.79 -6.20 -2.32
N ILE A 99 -3.50 -5.07 -1.68
CA ILE A 99 -3.96 -3.75 -2.08
C ILE A 99 -2.92 -2.66 -1.79
N TYR A 100 -2.84 -1.68 -2.68
CA TYR A 100 -1.96 -0.53 -2.63
C TYR A 100 -2.78 0.73 -2.94
N ALA A 101 -2.67 1.76 -2.12
CA ALA A 101 -3.32 3.05 -2.37
C ALA A 101 -2.30 4.07 -2.88
N GLN A 102 -2.51 4.58 -4.08
CA GLN A 102 -1.69 5.61 -4.70
C GLN A 102 -2.42 6.95 -4.70
N LEU A 103 -1.79 7.92 -4.06
CA LEU A 103 -2.28 9.29 -3.97
C LEU A 103 -1.24 10.25 -4.55
N VAL A 104 -1.69 11.45 -4.88
CA VAL A 104 -0.81 12.59 -5.02
C VAL A 104 -0.63 13.23 -3.65
N VAL A 105 0.62 13.37 -3.20
CA VAL A 105 0.90 14.01 -1.91
C VAL A 105 1.57 15.36 -2.14
N PRO A 106 1.11 16.44 -1.47
CA PRO A 106 1.85 17.70 -1.37
C PRO A 106 3.34 17.49 -1.14
N GLY A 107 4.18 18.03 -2.02
CA GLY A 107 5.62 18.09 -1.81
C GLY A 107 6.00 19.21 -0.83
N ASN A 108 7.29 19.35 -0.51
CA ASN A 108 7.74 20.32 0.51
C ASN A 108 7.74 21.79 0.01
N ASP A 109 7.52 21.99 -1.29
CA ASP A 109 7.75 23.27 -1.97
C ASP A 109 6.46 23.84 -2.57
N HIS A 110 5.28 23.45 -2.06
CA HIS A 110 4.03 23.80 -2.70
C HIS A 110 3.50 25.18 -2.28
N PRO A 111 3.25 26.10 -3.23
CA PRO A 111 2.62 27.39 -2.93
C PRO A 111 1.11 27.26 -2.72
N GLY A 112 0.63 27.58 -1.51
CA GLY A 112 -0.81 27.77 -1.23
C GLY A 112 -1.53 26.63 -0.53
N ILE A 113 -0.81 25.59 -0.08
CA ILE A 113 -1.35 24.48 0.74
C ILE A 113 -0.68 24.37 2.11
N ASP A 114 -0.19 25.49 2.64
CA ASP A 114 0.59 25.63 3.88
C ASP A 114 -0.12 25.22 5.17
N ARG A 115 -1.41 24.89 5.09
CA ARG A 115 -2.26 24.53 6.24
C ARG A 115 -2.94 23.19 6.08
N LEU A 116 -2.68 22.51 4.96
CA LEU A 116 -3.35 21.27 4.59
C LEU A 116 -2.42 20.10 4.83
N ASP A 117 -2.63 19.42 5.94
CA ASP A 117 -1.91 18.19 6.24
C ASP A 117 -2.39 17.06 5.30
N SER A 118 -1.59 16.01 5.13
CA SER A 118 -2.06 14.75 4.56
C SER A 118 -2.17 13.74 5.69
N GLU A 119 -3.38 13.54 6.21
CA GLU A 119 -3.67 12.63 7.32
C GLU A 119 -4.68 11.59 6.86
N TYR A 120 -4.27 10.33 6.75
CA TYR A 120 -5.09 9.23 6.24
C TYR A 120 -5.11 8.04 7.21
N TYR A 121 -6.28 7.43 7.34
CA TYR A 121 -6.52 6.22 8.11
C TYR A 121 -7.04 5.13 7.18
N PHE A 122 -6.46 3.95 7.27
CA PHE A 122 -6.79 2.83 6.38
C PHE A 122 -7.48 1.73 7.14
N TYR A 123 -8.52 1.17 6.55
CA TYR A 123 -9.29 0.08 7.10
C TYR A 123 -9.44 -1.05 6.08
N ILE A 124 -9.41 -2.28 6.56
CA ILE A 124 -9.78 -3.48 5.81
C ILE A 124 -10.85 -4.19 6.62
N ASP A 125 -11.99 -4.46 6.00
CA ASP A 125 -13.11 -5.19 6.61
C ASP A 125 -13.61 -4.53 7.93
N GLY A 126 -13.51 -3.20 8.00
CA GLY A 126 -13.90 -2.39 9.16
C GLY A 126 -12.85 -2.28 10.27
N GLU A 127 -11.73 -3.01 10.17
CA GLU A 127 -10.61 -2.91 11.12
C GLU A 127 -9.56 -1.92 10.62
N ARG A 128 -9.07 -1.04 11.52
CA ARG A 128 -8.01 -0.10 11.18
C ARG A 128 -6.67 -0.83 11.06
N VAL A 129 -6.07 -0.78 9.87
CA VAL A 129 -4.85 -1.52 9.51
C VAL A 129 -3.63 -0.63 9.26
N GLY A 130 -3.81 0.69 9.17
CA GLY A 130 -2.70 1.61 8.95
C GLY A 130 -3.04 3.08 9.14
N GLU A 131 -2.01 3.90 9.04
CA GLU A 131 -2.11 5.36 8.96
C GLU A 131 -0.99 5.94 8.09
N TYR A 132 -1.27 7.11 7.52
CA TYR A 132 -0.29 7.94 6.84
C TYR A 132 -0.47 9.37 7.33
N ALA A 133 0.63 10.02 7.71
CA ALA A 133 0.61 11.41 8.16
C ALA A 133 1.80 12.16 7.56
N LYS A 134 1.51 13.27 6.89
CA LYS A 134 2.50 14.25 6.45
C LYS A 134 1.99 15.65 6.78
N SER A 135 2.79 16.41 7.53
CA SER A 135 2.47 17.80 7.84
C SER A 135 2.56 18.67 6.59
N ALA A 136 1.75 19.73 6.58
CA ALA A 136 1.77 20.74 5.54
C ALA A 136 3.20 21.33 5.34
N PRO A 137 3.56 21.72 4.11
CA PRO A 137 4.87 22.29 3.83
C PRO A 137 5.11 23.61 4.57
N ASP A 138 6.32 23.82 5.08
CA ASP A 138 6.71 25.09 5.69
C ASP A 138 7.00 26.13 4.59
N LEU A 139 6.14 27.15 4.47
CA LEU A 139 6.29 28.23 3.50
C LEU A 139 7.59 29.03 3.62
N SER A 140 8.31 28.91 4.73
CA SER A 140 9.62 29.56 4.86
C SER A 140 10.70 28.94 3.96
N GLN A 141 10.43 27.76 3.37
CA GLN A 141 11.36 27.01 2.54
C GLN A 141 10.83 26.75 1.13
N THR A 142 10.14 27.71 0.50
CA THR A 142 9.73 27.56 -0.91
C THR A 142 10.97 27.38 -1.80
N SER A 143 11.18 26.17 -2.33
CA SER A 143 12.11 25.99 -3.44
C SER A 143 11.46 26.46 -4.75
N ASP A 144 12.22 27.13 -5.61
CA ASP A 144 11.75 27.58 -6.93
C ASP A 144 11.54 26.41 -7.92
N ASN A 145 11.52 25.16 -7.46
CA ASN A 145 11.36 23.99 -8.32
C ASN A 145 9.91 23.48 -8.32
N PRO A 146 9.08 23.88 -9.31
CA PRO A 146 7.69 23.43 -9.40
C PRO A 146 7.55 21.91 -9.56
N ASN A 147 8.60 21.21 -9.98
CA ASN A 147 8.58 19.75 -10.12
C ASN A 147 8.53 19.00 -8.79
N ASN A 148 8.85 19.67 -7.68
CA ASN A 148 8.82 19.12 -6.33
C ASN A 148 7.56 19.52 -5.55
N ALA A 149 6.63 20.24 -6.17
CA ALA A 149 5.40 20.68 -5.52
C ALA A 149 4.46 19.50 -5.18
N TYR A 150 4.59 18.37 -5.90
CA TYR A 150 3.77 17.18 -5.69
C TYR A 150 4.55 15.88 -5.88
N LEU A 151 4.21 14.89 -5.07
CA LEU A 151 4.66 13.50 -5.16
C LEU A 151 3.55 12.68 -5.80
N PHE A 152 3.67 12.41 -7.10
CA PHE A 152 2.73 11.58 -7.85
C PHE A 152 3.04 10.09 -7.67
N ASN A 153 2.03 9.22 -7.88
CA ASN A 153 2.14 7.77 -7.69
C ASN A 153 2.72 7.40 -6.32
N HIS A 154 2.39 8.18 -5.28
CA HIS A 154 2.92 7.97 -3.94
C HIS A 154 2.08 6.93 -3.22
N THR A 155 2.68 5.78 -2.93
CA THR A 155 2.02 4.72 -2.16
C THR A 155 1.92 5.13 -0.69
N VAL A 156 0.72 5.49 -0.25
CA VAL A 156 0.43 5.88 1.15
C VAL A 156 0.04 4.69 2.02
N TYR A 157 -0.39 3.60 1.39
CA TYR A 157 -0.72 2.34 2.06
C TYR A 157 -0.42 1.17 1.13
N ALA A 158 0.09 0.08 1.71
CA ALA A 158 0.36 -1.17 1.02
C ALA A 158 0.12 -2.35 1.97
N ASN A 159 -0.55 -3.38 1.49
CA ASN A 159 -0.67 -4.66 2.17
C ASN A 159 -0.67 -5.78 1.11
N ASP A 160 0.33 -6.65 1.18
CA ASP A 160 0.58 -7.76 0.24
C ASP A 160 0.38 -9.14 0.88
N THR A 161 -0.24 -9.19 2.05
CA THR A 161 -0.40 -10.41 2.88
C THR A 161 -1.85 -10.70 3.24
N LEU A 162 -2.81 -10.20 2.47
CA LEU A 162 -4.22 -10.51 2.69
C LEU A 162 -4.52 -11.96 2.30
N PRO A 163 -5.32 -12.71 3.09
CA PRO A 163 -5.85 -13.99 2.65
C PRO A 163 -6.65 -13.82 1.36
N ASN A 164 -6.57 -14.75 0.41
CA ASN A 164 -7.38 -14.65 -0.79
C ASN A 164 -8.88 -14.67 -0.44
N GLY A 165 -9.59 -13.59 -0.72
CA GLY A 165 -11.01 -13.46 -0.39
C GLY A 165 -11.58 -12.10 -0.78
N THR A 166 -12.86 -11.90 -0.49
CA THR A 166 -13.52 -10.59 -0.63
C THR A 166 -13.15 -9.70 0.54
N HIS A 167 -12.72 -8.48 0.23
CA HIS A 167 -12.34 -7.46 1.20
C HIS A 167 -13.01 -6.12 0.89
N VAL A 168 -13.23 -5.34 1.94
CA VAL A 168 -13.65 -3.94 1.86
C VAL A 168 -12.51 -3.06 2.34
N PHE A 169 -11.91 -2.32 1.42
CA PHE A 169 -10.96 -1.28 1.74
C PHE A 169 -11.66 0.04 2.00
N SER A 170 -11.27 0.72 3.07
CA SER A 170 -11.69 2.10 3.33
C SER A 170 -10.49 2.99 3.59
N LEU A 171 -10.51 4.17 2.98
CA LEU A 171 -9.61 5.27 3.29
C LEU A 171 -10.42 6.39 3.93
N GLN A 172 -9.96 6.92 5.06
CA GLN A 172 -10.53 8.10 5.69
C GLN A 172 -9.46 9.21 5.76
N ALA A 173 -9.77 10.37 5.20
CA ALA A 173 -8.95 11.57 5.28
C ALA A 173 -9.38 12.44 6.47
N GLY A 174 -8.40 12.74 7.33
CA GLY A 174 -8.56 13.52 8.55
C GLY A 174 -9.31 12.79 9.67
N ARG A 175 -9.56 13.52 10.75
CA ARG A 175 -10.31 13.07 11.93
C ARG A 175 -11.20 14.20 12.45
N VAL A 176 -12.29 13.84 13.12
CA VAL A 176 -13.18 14.82 13.78
C VAL A 176 -12.38 15.64 14.80
N GLY A 177 -12.49 16.96 14.73
CA GLY A 177 -11.73 17.91 15.56
C GLY A 177 -10.23 18.00 15.22
N GLY A 178 -9.78 17.33 14.17
CA GLY A 178 -8.39 17.37 13.67
C GLY A 178 -8.07 18.63 12.85
N PRO A 179 -6.82 18.73 12.36
CA PRO A 179 -6.46 19.73 11.36
C PRO A 179 -7.21 19.51 10.04
N GLU A 180 -7.12 20.48 9.13
CA GLU A 180 -7.57 20.30 7.75
C GLU A 180 -6.65 19.30 7.06
N ALA A 181 -7.22 18.27 6.44
CA ALA A 181 -6.46 17.27 5.71
C ALA A 181 -6.85 17.26 4.23
N LEU A 182 -5.86 17.44 3.35
CA LEU A 182 -6.02 17.33 1.90
C LEU A 182 -5.81 15.88 1.48
N VAL A 183 -6.72 15.39 0.64
CA VAL A 183 -6.63 14.10 -0.05
C VAL A 183 -6.71 14.36 -1.55
N LEU A 184 -5.71 13.91 -2.30
CA LEU A 184 -5.69 13.93 -3.75
C LEU A 184 -5.57 12.48 -4.22
N PHE A 185 -6.72 11.85 -4.38
CA PHE A 185 -6.82 10.42 -4.69
C PHE A 185 -6.69 10.18 -6.20
N ASP A 186 -5.89 9.18 -6.58
CA ASP A 186 -5.48 8.92 -7.96
C ASP A 186 -5.83 7.48 -8.37
N SER A 187 -5.33 6.46 -7.66
CA SER A 187 -5.68 5.07 -7.97
C SER A 187 -5.51 4.09 -6.81
N LEU A 188 -6.19 2.94 -6.94
CA LEU A 188 -5.92 1.73 -6.17
C LEU A 188 -5.29 0.68 -7.07
N ILE A 189 -4.40 -0.15 -6.52
CA ILE A 189 -3.97 -1.38 -7.17
C ILE A 189 -4.33 -2.53 -6.25
N TYR A 190 -5.01 -3.56 -6.74
CA TYR A 190 -5.20 -4.79 -5.99
C TYR A 190 -4.66 -5.99 -6.78
N THR A 191 -4.26 -7.03 -6.06
CA THR A 191 -3.78 -8.28 -6.66
C THR A 191 -4.80 -9.38 -6.41
N HIS A 192 -5.15 -10.16 -7.44
CA HIS A 192 -5.99 -11.34 -7.29
C HIS A 192 -5.32 -12.56 -7.91
N LEU A 193 -5.81 -13.74 -7.53
CA LEU A 193 -5.42 -15.01 -8.12
C LEU A 193 -6.26 -15.22 -9.39
N GLU A 194 -5.59 -15.23 -10.54
CA GLU A 194 -6.19 -15.74 -11.78
C GLU A 194 -6.02 -17.26 -11.74
N GLU A 195 -7.15 -17.95 -11.60
CA GLU A 195 -7.18 -19.39 -11.85
C GLU A 195 -7.04 -19.54 -13.36
N ASP A 196 -6.02 -20.28 -13.79
CA ASP A 196 -5.81 -20.60 -15.20
C ASP A 196 -7.03 -21.44 -15.60
N ASP A 197 -8.07 -20.75 -16.11
CA ASP A 197 -9.25 -21.29 -16.75
C ASP A 197 -8.76 -22.03 -17.98
N THR A 198 -8.12 -23.16 -17.73
CA THR A 198 -7.77 -24.14 -18.72
C THR A 198 -9.10 -24.37 -19.39
N PRO A 199 -9.29 -23.98 -20.67
CA PRO A 199 -10.59 -24.01 -21.30
C PRO A 199 -11.05 -25.44 -21.14
N THR A 200 -12.01 -25.64 -20.23
CA THR A 200 -12.61 -26.95 -20.05
C THR A 200 -13.27 -27.14 -21.38
N SER A 201 -12.63 -27.93 -22.24
CA SER A 201 -13.21 -28.29 -23.51
C SER A 201 -14.49 -29.00 -23.10
N ASP A 202 -15.61 -28.30 -23.19
CA ASP A 202 -16.90 -28.87 -22.86
C ASP A 202 -16.95 -30.21 -23.58
N PRO A 203 -17.19 -31.33 -22.86
CA PRO A 203 -17.26 -32.62 -23.49
C PRO A 203 -18.27 -32.50 -24.64
N PRO A 204 -17.92 -32.92 -25.87
CA PRO A 204 -18.77 -32.74 -27.03
C PRO A 204 -20.15 -33.29 -26.69
N LYS A 205 -21.16 -32.41 -26.80
CA LYS A 205 -22.57 -32.73 -26.60
C LYS A 205 -22.88 -34.06 -27.31
N PRO A 206 -23.46 -35.07 -26.62
CA PRO A 206 -23.66 -36.39 -27.20
C PRO A 206 -24.54 -36.28 -28.44
N SER A 207 -23.97 -36.67 -29.58
CA SER A 207 -24.69 -36.91 -30.82
C SER A 207 -25.11 -38.38 -30.83
N ASP A 208 -26.34 -38.65 -31.30
CA ASP A 208 -27.02 -39.96 -31.31
C ASP A 208 -26.18 -41.13 -31.90
N PRO A 209 -26.46 -42.39 -31.48
CA PRO A 209 -25.84 -43.62 -32.02
C PRO A 209 -26.53 -44.05 -33.35
N PRO A 210 -26.08 -45.08 -34.13
CA PRO A 210 -25.11 -46.16 -33.83
C PRO A 210 -24.14 -46.55 -34.97
N GLY A 211 -23.14 -47.40 -34.68
CA GLY A 211 -22.40 -48.14 -35.72
C GLY A 211 -21.31 -49.07 -35.16
N PRO A 212 -21.37 -50.40 -35.39
CA PRO A 212 -20.50 -51.36 -34.71
C PRO A 212 -19.19 -51.68 -35.44
N ALA A 213 -18.21 -52.02 -34.61
CA ALA A 213 -17.13 -53.00 -34.80
C ALA A 213 -16.13 -52.81 -35.95
N GLY A 214 -14.88 -52.55 -35.55
CA GLY A 214 -13.68 -52.76 -36.37
C GLY A 214 -12.47 -52.87 -35.47
N GLY A 215 -12.24 -54.04 -34.90
CA GLY A 215 -11.06 -54.32 -34.09
C GLY A 215 -9.79 -54.34 -34.94
N GLN A 216 -8.70 -53.79 -34.43
CA GLN A 216 -7.37 -54.19 -34.87
C GLN A 216 -6.38 -54.18 -33.69
N ARG A 217 -5.87 -55.38 -33.47
CA ARG A 217 -4.93 -55.81 -32.44
C ARG A 217 -3.59 -56.04 -33.14
N SER A 218 -2.53 -55.38 -32.70
CA SER A 218 -1.15 -55.88 -32.72
C SER A 218 -0.26 -54.86 -32.01
N THR A 219 0.18 -55.15 -30.79
CA THR A 219 1.50 -55.72 -30.45
C THR A 219 2.66 -55.01 -31.15
N ASN A 220 3.36 -54.14 -30.41
CA ASN A 220 4.82 -53.97 -30.42
C ASN A 220 5.24 -53.12 -29.19
N MET A 221 5.07 -53.68 -27.99
CA MET A 221 5.31 -53.01 -26.70
C MET A 221 6.80 -52.97 -26.27
N LEU A 222 7.71 -53.56 -27.08
CA LEU A 222 9.10 -53.80 -26.65
C LEU A 222 10.15 -52.89 -27.32
N THR A 223 9.80 -52.12 -28.36
CA THR A 223 10.75 -51.22 -29.06
C THR A 223 10.71 -49.78 -28.55
N ILE A 224 9.64 -49.36 -27.84
CA ILE A 224 9.46 -47.98 -27.38
C ILE A 224 10.28 -47.66 -26.12
N ILE A 225 10.66 -48.68 -25.34
CA ILE A 225 11.35 -48.48 -24.05
C ILE A 225 12.83 -48.04 -24.22
N LEU A 226 13.50 -48.42 -25.32
CA LEU A 226 14.89 -48.00 -25.57
C LEU A 226 15.00 -46.60 -26.19
N ALA A 227 13.94 -46.10 -26.83
CA ALA A 227 13.93 -44.78 -27.47
C ALA A 227 13.69 -43.62 -26.49
N THR A 228 13.06 -43.87 -25.34
CA THR A 228 12.64 -42.82 -24.39
C THR A 228 13.60 -42.61 -23.22
N VAL A 229 14.34 -43.64 -22.80
CA VAL A 229 15.25 -43.54 -21.65
C VAL A 229 16.44 -42.62 -21.94
N ILE A 230 16.99 -42.67 -23.15
CA ILE A 230 18.13 -41.84 -23.54
C ILE A 230 17.80 -40.34 -23.49
N PRO A 231 16.72 -39.83 -24.11
CA PRO A 231 16.40 -38.40 -24.04
C PRO A 231 16.07 -37.92 -22.62
N ILE A 232 15.46 -38.75 -21.77
CA ILE A 232 15.18 -38.36 -20.37
C ILE A 232 16.48 -38.22 -19.56
N VAL A 233 17.45 -39.12 -19.74
CA VAL A 233 18.75 -39.02 -19.08
C VAL A 233 19.51 -37.78 -19.57
N VAL A 234 19.48 -37.49 -20.88
CA VAL A 234 20.11 -36.29 -21.44
C VAL A 234 19.44 -35.01 -20.92
N LEU A 235 18.10 -34.94 -20.90
CA LEU A 235 17.35 -33.79 -20.39
C LEU A 235 17.59 -33.56 -18.89
N SER A 236 17.67 -34.62 -18.09
CA SER A 236 17.94 -34.49 -16.65
C SER A 236 19.36 -33.99 -16.37
N ILE A 237 20.36 -34.44 -17.15
CA ILE A 237 21.74 -33.91 -17.09
C ILE A 237 21.77 -32.43 -17.49
N LEU A 238 21.10 -32.05 -18.60
CA LEU A 238 21.03 -30.66 -19.05
C LEU A 238 20.33 -29.75 -18.05
N PHE A 239 19.22 -30.20 -17.46
CA PHE A 239 18.50 -29.47 -16.42
C PHE A 239 19.36 -29.27 -15.17
N THR A 240 20.04 -30.33 -14.71
CA THR A 240 20.94 -30.25 -13.55
C THR A 240 22.10 -29.31 -13.82
N LEU A 241 22.70 -29.36 -15.02
CA LEU A 241 23.77 -28.45 -15.41
C LEU A 241 23.27 -27.00 -15.46
N CYS A 242 22.12 -26.76 -16.08
CA CYS A 242 21.48 -25.44 -16.15
C CYS A 242 21.19 -24.88 -14.75
N PHE A 243 20.62 -25.70 -13.87
CA PHE A 243 20.36 -25.33 -12.47
C PHE A 243 21.65 -24.97 -11.71
N LEU A 244 22.72 -25.75 -11.87
CA LEU A 244 24.01 -25.45 -11.25
C LEU A 244 24.64 -24.17 -11.81
N LEU A 245 24.53 -23.93 -13.12
CA LEU A 245 24.99 -22.68 -13.75
C LEU A 245 24.18 -21.47 -13.26
N HIS A 246 22.86 -21.58 -13.19
CA HIS A 246 21.99 -20.53 -12.62
C HIS A 246 22.31 -20.25 -11.16
N ARG A 247 22.54 -21.30 -10.36
CA ARG A 247 22.92 -21.15 -8.95
C ARG A 247 24.29 -20.49 -8.80
N ARG A 248 25.25 -20.80 -9.69
CA ARG A 248 26.55 -20.11 -9.74
C ARG A 248 26.39 -18.64 -10.14
N GLN A 249 25.56 -18.34 -11.13
CA GLN A 249 25.28 -16.95 -11.55
C GLN A 249 24.60 -16.13 -10.45
N ARG A 250 23.61 -16.70 -9.74
CA ARG A 250 22.96 -16.02 -8.61
C ARG A 250 23.96 -15.65 -7.51
N ARG A 251 24.90 -16.55 -7.19
CA ARG A 251 25.98 -16.26 -6.22
C ARG A 251 26.92 -15.15 -6.69
N ALA A 252 27.23 -15.08 -7.99
CA ALA A 252 28.05 -13.99 -8.54
C ALA A 252 27.35 -12.63 -8.46
N ARG A 253 26.04 -12.58 -8.72
CA ARG A 253 25.24 -11.34 -8.58
C ARG A 253 25.20 -10.85 -7.12
N GLN A 254 25.02 -11.76 -6.17
CA GLN A 254 25.04 -11.43 -4.74
C GLN A 254 26.40 -10.88 -4.28
N ALA A 255 27.51 -11.43 -4.79
CA ALA A 255 28.84 -10.93 -4.47
C ALA A 255 29.06 -9.49 -4.97
N LEU A 256 28.63 -9.18 -6.21
CA LEU A 256 28.72 -7.84 -6.78
C LEU A 256 27.83 -6.82 -6.04
N GLU A 257 26.63 -7.22 -5.64
CA GLU A 257 25.75 -6.37 -4.82
C GLU A 257 26.38 -6.07 -3.45
N GLN A 258 27.05 -7.05 -2.84
CA GLN A 258 27.73 -6.84 -1.57
C GLN A 258 28.96 -5.93 -1.71
N GLU A 259 29.72 -6.07 -2.79
CA GLU A 259 30.80 -5.13 -3.14
C GLU A 259 30.26 -3.70 -3.33
N ARG A 260 29.13 -3.54 -4.04
CA ARG A 260 28.48 -2.23 -4.21
C ARG A 260 28.03 -1.62 -2.87
N ARG A 261 27.46 -2.43 -1.97
CA ARG A 261 27.06 -1.97 -0.62
C ARG A 261 28.27 -1.54 0.20
N ASN A 262 29.36 -2.31 0.18
CA ASN A 262 30.59 -1.96 0.88
C ASN A 262 31.21 -0.67 0.34
N ALA A 263 31.20 -0.48 -0.99
CA ALA A 263 31.71 0.75 -1.62
C ALA A 263 30.90 1.99 -1.23
N VAL A 264 29.56 1.88 -1.14
CA VAL A 264 28.70 2.98 -0.68
C VAL A 264 28.99 3.32 0.79
N ALA A 265 29.10 2.31 1.65
CA ALA A 265 29.41 2.53 3.07
C ALA A 265 30.78 3.19 3.28
N GLN A 266 31.80 2.77 2.51
CA GLN A 266 33.12 3.40 2.55
C GLN A 266 33.06 4.86 2.11
N TRP A 267 32.34 5.17 1.03
CA TRP A 267 32.20 6.52 0.54
C TRP A 267 31.44 7.45 1.52
N GLU A 268 30.43 6.94 2.22
CA GLU A 268 29.74 7.69 3.28
C GLU A 268 30.70 8.02 4.44
N GLN A 269 31.56 7.08 4.82
CA GLN A 269 32.54 7.29 5.86
C GLN A 269 33.61 8.33 5.46
N ASP A 270 34.09 8.27 4.21
CA ASP A 270 35.02 9.26 3.66
C ASP A 270 34.40 10.66 3.56
N ARG A 271 33.11 10.75 3.23
CA ARG A 271 32.37 12.02 3.22
C ARG A 271 32.34 12.65 4.62
N CYS A 272 32.08 11.87 5.67
CA CYS A 272 32.10 12.36 7.05
C CYS A 272 33.49 12.82 7.50
N ASN A 273 34.53 12.08 7.11
CA ASN A 273 35.92 12.42 7.44
C ASN A 273 36.38 13.72 6.75
N ASN A 274 35.96 13.94 5.50
CA ASN A 274 36.37 15.10 4.72
C ASN A 274 35.49 16.34 4.90
N ALA A 275 34.33 16.23 5.54
CA ALA A 275 33.43 17.36 5.80
C ALA A 275 33.96 18.35 6.86
N PHE A 276 34.98 17.97 7.63
CA PHE A 276 35.65 18.86 8.60
C PHE A 276 37.16 18.91 8.35
N PRO A 277 37.61 19.54 7.26
CA PRO A 277 39.03 19.74 7.03
C PRO A 277 39.51 20.85 7.98
N GLY A 278 40.18 20.47 9.07
CA GLY A 278 41.12 21.35 9.76
C GLY A 278 40.52 22.52 10.56
N GLY A 279 39.40 22.31 11.24
CA GLY A 279 39.06 23.15 12.40
C GLY A 279 40.04 22.85 13.53
N GLU A 280 41.21 23.48 13.52
CA GLU A 280 42.14 23.54 14.65
C GLU A 280 41.34 23.94 15.89
N ILE A 281 41.15 22.98 16.81
CA ILE A 281 40.47 23.20 18.07
C ILE A 281 41.41 24.06 18.91
N VAL A 282 41.36 25.38 18.69
CA VAL A 282 41.95 26.36 19.60
C VAL A 282 41.30 26.13 20.95
N GLY A 283 42.13 25.70 21.91
CA GLY A 283 41.71 25.28 23.23
C GLY A 283 40.78 26.28 23.90
N MET A 284 39.50 25.93 23.97
CA MET A 284 38.60 26.54 24.94
C MET A 284 38.98 26.00 26.32
N GLY A 285 39.55 26.89 27.13
CA GLY A 285 39.85 26.65 28.53
C GLY A 285 38.62 26.23 29.34
N PRO A 286 38.83 25.78 30.60
CA PRO A 286 37.78 25.21 31.43
C PRO A 286 36.68 26.22 31.70
N TYR A 287 35.53 26.07 31.02
CA TYR A 287 34.34 26.85 31.31
C TYR A 287 33.86 26.54 32.73
N SER A 288 33.85 27.62 33.51
CA SER A 288 33.30 27.71 34.85
C SER A 288 31.84 27.25 34.88
N ARG A 289 31.48 26.60 35.99
CA ARG A 289 30.12 26.17 36.31
C ARG A 289 29.09 27.28 36.05
N PRO A 290 27.96 27.00 35.38
CA PRO A 290 26.86 27.95 35.31
C PRO A 290 26.25 28.16 36.71
N PRO A 291 25.82 29.39 37.06
CA PRO A 291 25.20 29.66 38.34
C PRO A 291 23.83 29.00 38.42
N SER A 292 23.59 28.35 39.55
CA SER A 292 22.29 27.83 39.98
C SER A 292 21.29 28.97 40.10
N TYR A 293 20.29 29.00 39.21
CA TYR A 293 19.16 29.92 39.30
C TYR A 293 18.16 29.38 40.32
N THR A 294 18.09 30.01 41.49
CA THR A 294 16.97 29.85 42.43
C THR A 294 15.81 30.72 41.95
N SER A 295 14.71 30.08 41.59
CA SER A 295 13.42 30.72 41.31
C SER A 295 12.75 31.16 42.61
N ASN A 296 12.52 32.46 42.78
CA ASN A 296 11.45 33.02 43.61
C ASN A 296 10.96 34.34 43.01
N ASP A 297 9.63 34.48 42.99
CA ASP A 297 8.81 35.68 42.84
C ASP A 297 8.88 36.39 41.45
N GLY A 298 7.81 36.81 40.80
CA GLY A 298 6.40 36.90 41.12
C GLY A 298 5.75 37.83 40.10
N LEU A 299 4.50 37.52 39.74
CA LEU A 299 3.47 38.43 39.21
C LEU A 299 3.63 39.10 37.83
N SER A 300 2.52 38.94 37.10
CA SER A 300 1.88 39.87 36.17
C SER A 300 2.28 39.86 34.68
N GLY A 301 1.30 39.45 33.86
CA GLY A 301 1.01 40.12 32.60
C GLY A 301 1.27 39.30 31.34
N ALA A 302 0.26 39.27 30.47
CA ALA A 302 0.28 38.89 29.05
C ALA A 302 0.33 37.38 28.72
N ARG A 303 -0.86 36.83 28.44
CA ARG A 303 -1.04 35.53 27.76
C ARG A 303 -0.90 35.74 26.25
N GLY A 304 0.22 35.28 25.71
CA GLY A 304 0.41 34.95 24.30
C GLY A 304 1.31 33.72 24.21
N GLY A 305 0.90 32.74 23.39
CA GLY A 305 1.78 31.78 22.71
C GLY A 305 2.52 30.71 23.53
N GLY A 306 1.98 29.49 23.50
CA GLY A 306 2.74 28.26 23.19
C GLY A 306 3.67 27.66 24.25
N MET A 307 3.38 26.42 24.69
CA MET A 307 4.40 25.37 24.66
C MET A 307 3.82 23.95 24.70
N VAL A 308 4.52 23.12 23.96
CA VAL A 308 4.43 21.70 23.70
C VAL A 308 4.79 20.85 24.94
N MET A 309 4.31 19.60 24.94
CA MET A 309 4.64 18.45 25.79
C MET A 309 4.03 18.35 27.19
N ARG A 310 2.91 17.61 27.27
CA ARG A 310 2.65 16.66 28.38
C ARG A 310 1.73 15.54 27.93
N TRP A 311 2.32 14.45 27.44
CA TRP A 311 1.65 13.15 27.34
C TRP A 311 1.91 12.36 28.63
N LEU A 312 0.98 11.45 28.95
CA LEU A 312 0.88 10.56 30.11
C LEU A 312 0.12 11.12 31.33
N SER A 313 -1.21 11.11 31.25
CA SER A 313 -2.09 10.41 32.23
C SER A 313 -3.53 10.90 32.10
N LEU A 314 -4.38 10.25 31.30
CA LEU A 314 -5.85 10.33 31.42
C LEU A 314 -6.50 9.33 30.43
N SER A 315 -6.38 8.03 30.72
CA SER A 315 -7.09 6.96 29.99
C SER A 315 -8.03 6.16 30.89
N ALA A 316 -8.52 6.73 31.99
CA ALA A 316 -9.35 6.01 32.95
C ALA A 316 -10.61 6.74 33.43
N ARG A 317 -11.05 7.83 32.76
CA ARG A 317 -12.26 8.58 33.18
C ARG A 317 -13.34 8.78 32.12
N THR A 318 -13.16 8.23 30.93
CA THR A 318 -14.14 8.37 29.83
C THR A 318 -15.07 7.17 29.66
N ALA A 319 -14.84 6.05 30.36
CA ALA A 319 -15.75 4.89 30.32
C ALA A 319 -16.99 5.06 31.23
N GLU A 320 -16.91 5.86 32.30
CA GLU A 320 -17.99 5.96 33.29
C GLU A 320 -19.08 7.01 32.95
N GLN A 321 -18.83 7.89 31.98
CA GLN A 321 -19.82 8.88 31.52
C GLN A 321 -20.67 8.40 30.33
N ALA A 322 -20.24 7.40 29.57
CA ALA A 322 -21.02 6.84 28.46
C ALA A 322 -22.18 5.94 28.93
N GLU A 323 -22.09 5.35 30.13
CA GLU A 323 -23.14 4.43 30.63
C GLU A 323 -24.34 5.16 31.27
N ARG A 324 -24.16 6.41 31.74
CA ARG A 324 -25.26 7.22 32.31
C ARG A 324 -26.17 7.87 31.28
N ALA A 325 -25.73 7.99 30.02
CA ALA A 325 -26.56 8.56 28.95
C ALA A 325 -27.59 7.56 28.40
N ASN A 326 -27.34 6.25 28.50
CA ASN A 326 -28.18 5.24 27.85
C ASN A 326 -29.38 4.78 28.71
N THR A 327 -29.44 5.17 29.99
CA THR A 327 -30.57 4.84 30.88
C THR A 327 -31.67 5.91 30.89
N SER A 328 -31.44 7.10 30.33
CA SER A 328 -32.43 8.19 30.30
C SER A 328 -33.46 8.05 29.18
N THR A 329 -33.14 7.37 28.08
CA THR A 329 -33.99 7.34 26.87
C THR A 329 -35.05 6.25 26.90
N ARG A 330 -35.03 5.34 27.89
CA ARG A 330 -35.94 4.18 27.94
C ARG A 330 -37.21 4.37 28.78
N ARG A 331 -37.49 5.58 29.27
CA ARG A 331 -38.61 5.84 30.20
C ARG A 331 -39.75 6.70 29.65
N SER A 332 -39.75 7.09 28.37
CA SER A 332 -40.75 8.01 27.82
C SER A 332 -41.74 7.40 26.81
N ASP A 333 -41.91 6.07 26.79
CA ASP A 333 -42.81 5.41 25.84
C ASP A 333 -43.72 4.38 26.51
N LYS A 334 -44.53 4.85 27.47
CA LYS A 334 -45.73 4.17 27.96
C LYS A 334 -46.76 5.20 28.42
N GLY A 335 -47.68 5.57 27.54
CA GLY A 335 -48.86 6.35 27.94
C GLY A 335 -49.69 6.80 26.75
N GLY A 336 -50.63 5.96 26.29
CA GLY A 336 -51.59 6.36 25.26
C GLY A 336 -52.49 5.25 24.75
N ARG A 337 -53.39 4.72 25.59
CA ARG A 337 -54.67 4.13 25.16
C ARG A 337 -55.67 4.07 26.31
N MET A 338 -56.90 4.47 25.95
CA MET A 338 -58.14 4.66 26.72
C MET A 338 -58.24 5.96 27.51
#